data_AF-A0ABD0PPC8-F1
#
_entry.id   AF-A0ABD0PPC8-F1
#
_cell.length_a   1.000
_cell.length_b   1.000
_cell.length_c   1.000
_cell.angle_alpha   90.00
_cell.angle_beta   90.00
_cell.angle_gamma   90.00
#
_symmetry.space_group_name_H-M   'P 1'
#
loop_
_entity.id
_entity.type
_entity.pdbx_description
1 polymer ?
#
loop_
_entity_poly.entity_id
_entity_poly.type
_entity_poly.pdbx_seq_one_letter_code
_entity_poly.pdbx_strand_id
1 'polypeptide(L)'
;FSRRWCVLNDGNFSYYESDKNATPNGGLKMKEIVCLAVNPPETHGYDHTFELYSDAERLYLFGTDNPETMREWVKSIAKSFIPAGAEDLLLKDFERIGRLRYKDRLNREMSRLGWFCLVGSSLHIRLEEHTADETIDLQKLLEL
;
A
#
# COMPACT_ATOMS: atom_id res chain seq x y z
N PHE A 1 0.10 9.01 18.98
CA PHE A 1 -0.83 7.96 18.56
C PHE A 1 -1.98 7.86 19.54
N SER A 2 -3.19 7.53 19.07
CA SER A 2 -4.35 7.25 19.93
C SER A 2 -4.82 5.83 19.65
N ARG A 3 -5.19 5.08 20.71
CA ARG A 3 -5.71 3.73 20.55
C ARG A 3 -7.04 3.77 19.78
N ARG A 4 -7.16 2.88 18.79
CA ARG A 4 -8.34 2.72 17.94
C ARG A 4 -8.63 1.25 17.75
N TRP A 5 -9.91 0.92 17.65
CA TRP A 5 -10.34 -0.38 17.16
C TRP A 5 -10.43 -0.31 15.64
N CYS A 6 -9.65 -1.11 14.93
CA CYS A 6 -9.61 -1.11 13.46
C CYS A 6 -10.24 -2.40 12.92
N VAL A 7 -11.00 -2.28 11.84
CA VAL A 7 -11.68 -3.40 11.18
C VAL A 7 -11.45 -3.29 9.69
N LEU A 8 -11.01 -4.39 9.07
CA LEU A 8 -11.04 -4.58 7.63
C LEU A 8 -12.14 -5.58 7.31
N ASN A 9 -13.17 -5.13 6.61
CA ASN A 9 -14.31 -5.96 6.24
C ASN A 9 -14.82 -5.59 4.85
N ASP A 10 -14.98 -6.60 3.99
CA ASP A 10 -15.58 -6.47 2.65
C ASP A 10 -15.08 -5.25 1.85
N GLY A 11 -13.75 -5.10 1.75
CA GLY A 11 -13.15 -3.99 1.01
C GLY A 11 -13.25 -2.60 1.68
N ASN A 12 -13.59 -2.54 2.96
CA ASN A 12 -13.64 -1.31 3.75
C ASN A 12 -12.75 -1.44 4.99
N PHE A 13 -11.85 -0.47 5.17
CA PHE A 13 -11.11 -0.29 6.41
C PHE A 13 -11.78 0.80 7.23
N SER A 14 -12.13 0.50 8.47
CA SER A 14 -12.82 1.42 9.37
C SER A 14 -12.10 1.44 10.71
N TYR A 15 -12.07 2.61 11.36
CA TYR A 15 -11.52 2.76 12.70
C TYR A 15 -12.52 3.44 13.63
N TYR A 16 -12.54 2.96 14.87
CA TYR A 16 -13.49 3.31 15.92
C TYR A 16 -12.73 3.70 17.18
N GLU A 17 -13.36 4.48 18.06
CA GLU A 17 -12.86 4.81 19.38
C GLU A 17 -12.62 3.53 20.20
N SER A 18 -13.56 2.58 20.13
CA SER A 18 -13.48 1.25 20.74
C SER A 18 -14.34 0.23 19.98
N ASP A 19 -14.26 -1.04 20.38
CA ASP A 19 -15.07 -2.15 19.87
C ASP A 19 -16.58 -2.03 20.19
N LYS A 20 -16.95 -1.17 21.13
CA LYS A 20 -18.35 -0.95 21.54
C LYS A 20 -19.08 0.09 20.68
N ASN A 21 -18.35 0.85 19.86
CA ASN A 21 -18.92 1.92 19.05
C ASN A 21 -19.55 1.34 17.79
N ALA A 22 -20.84 1.60 17.57
CA ALA A 22 -21.55 1.16 16.35
C ALA A 22 -21.17 1.96 15.10
N THR A 23 -20.70 3.20 15.27
CA THR A 23 -20.36 4.12 14.17
C THR A 23 -18.85 4.35 14.10
N PRO A 24 -18.21 4.22 12.93
CA PRO A 24 -16.78 4.48 12.80
C PRO A 24 -16.48 5.97 12.93
N ASN A 25 -15.32 6.29 13.48
CA ASN A 25 -14.77 7.65 13.47
C ASN A 25 -14.29 8.05 12.07
N GLY A 26 -13.91 7.06 11.27
CA GLY A 26 -13.57 7.23 9.86
C GLY A 26 -13.20 5.91 9.21
N GLY A 27 -12.90 5.95 7.92
CA GLY A 27 -12.52 4.77 7.16
C GLY A 27 -12.01 5.12 5.77
N LEU A 28 -11.56 4.09 5.07
CA LEU A 28 -11.09 4.10 3.70
C LEU A 28 -11.69 2.91 2.97
N LYS A 29 -12.13 3.11 1.72
CA LYS A 29 -12.40 1.98 0.84
C LYS A 29 -11.08 1.49 0.28
N MET A 30 -10.92 0.17 0.13
CA MET A 30 -9.71 -0.41 -0.46
C MET A 30 -9.39 0.19 -1.82
N LYS A 31 -10.43 0.48 -2.61
CA LYS A 31 -10.30 1.13 -3.91
C LYS A 31 -9.79 2.57 -3.86
N GLU A 32 -9.82 3.25 -2.72
CA GLU A 32 -9.31 4.63 -2.54
C GLU A 32 -7.81 4.61 -2.19
N ILE A 33 -7.29 3.48 -1.70
CA ILE A 33 -5.87 3.33 -1.38
C ILE A 33 -5.06 3.34 -2.67
N VAL A 34 -4.09 4.26 -2.75
CA VAL A 34 -3.13 4.33 -3.85
C VAL A 34 -1.77 3.76 -3.48
N CYS A 35 -1.39 3.83 -2.21
CA CYS A 35 -0.14 3.27 -1.71
C CYS A 35 -0.27 2.83 -0.25
N LEU A 36 0.30 1.66 0.05
CA LEU A 36 0.58 1.16 1.40
C LEU A 36 2.10 1.16 1.56
N ALA A 37 2.58 1.74 2.66
CA ALA A 37 4.01 1.80 2.97
C ALA A 37 4.32 1.25 4.36
N VAL A 38 5.42 0.52 4.47
CA VAL A 38 6.03 0.05 5.71
C VAL A 38 7.37 0.77 5.82
N ASN A 39 7.51 1.58 6.86
CA ASN A 39 8.74 2.33 7.10
C ASN A 39 9.65 1.55 8.06
N PRO A 40 10.97 1.85 8.08
CA PRO A 40 11.87 1.33 9.09
C PRO A 40 11.37 1.61 10.52
N PRO A 41 11.75 0.80 11.50
CA PRO A 41 11.44 1.06 12.91
C PRO A 41 11.86 2.47 13.33
N GLU A 42 11.19 3.01 14.36
CA GLU A 42 11.42 4.33 14.94
C GLU A 42 11.19 5.54 14.00
N THR A 43 10.90 5.35 12.71
CA THR A 43 10.64 6.45 11.75
C THR A 43 9.58 7.44 12.28
N HIS A 44 8.57 6.92 12.96
CA HIS A 44 7.47 7.71 13.53
C HIS A 44 7.45 7.70 15.07
N GLY A 45 8.58 7.37 15.70
CA GLY A 45 8.67 7.18 17.15
C GLY A 45 7.95 5.92 17.67
N TYR A 46 7.61 4.98 16.77
CA TYR A 46 7.04 3.66 17.05
C TYR A 46 7.68 2.62 16.13
N ASP A 47 7.85 1.39 16.62
CA ASP A 47 8.62 0.36 15.91
C ASP A 47 7.85 -0.31 14.77
N HIS A 48 6.53 -0.45 14.91
CA HIS A 48 5.72 -1.24 13.98
C HIS A 48 4.57 -0.42 13.41
N THR A 49 4.95 0.48 12.50
CA THR A 49 4.01 1.40 11.84
C THR A 49 3.88 1.14 10.35
N PHE A 50 2.72 1.46 9.80
CA PHE A 50 2.47 1.47 8.37
C PHE A 50 1.59 2.67 7.98
N GLU A 51 1.69 3.06 6.72
CA GLU A 51 1.03 4.23 6.15
C GLU A 51 0.07 3.82 5.03
N LEU A 52 -1.11 4.43 5.00
CA LEU A 52 -2.06 4.35 3.88
C LEU A 52 -2.19 5.73 3.24
N TYR A 53 -1.90 5.79 1.95
CA TYR A 53 -2.11 6.97 1.12
C TYR A 53 -3.36 6.76 0.29
N SER A 54 -4.30 7.70 0.36
CA SER A 54 -5.50 7.70 -0.47
C SER A 54 -5.33 8.57 -1.72
N ASP A 55 -6.17 8.33 -2.73
CA ASP A 55 -6.31 9.19 -3.90
C ASP A 55 -6.78 10.63 -3.59
N ALA A 56 -7.40 10.85 -2.43
CA ALA A 56 -7.73 12.17 -1.89
C ALA A 56 -6.54 12.90 -1.21
N GLU A 57 -5.29 12.51 -1.52
CA GLU A 57 -4.05 13.08 -0.96
C GLU A 57 -3.96 13.02 0.58
N ARG A 58 -4.74 12.14 1.20
CA ARG A 58 -4.75 11.96 2.65
C ARG A 58 -3.85 10.79 3.06
N LEU A 59 -3.01 11.05 4.06
CA LEU A 59 -2.18 10.07 4.74
C LEU A 59 -2.87 9.60 6.03
N TYR A 60 -2.87 8.29 6.23
CA TYR A 60 -3.24 7.66 7.49
C TYR A 60 -2.06 6.87 8.03
N LEU A 61 -1.70 7.10 9.29
CA LEU A 61 -0.61 6.43 9.97
C LEU A 61 -1.17 5.53 11.07
N PHE A 62 -0.83 4.25 10.99
CA PHE A 62 -1.23 3.25 11.98
C PHE A 62 0.00 2.60 12.60
N GLY A 63 -0.14 2.15 13.84
CA GLY A 63 0.91 1.44 14.57
C GLY A 63 0.31 0.39 15.50
N THR A 64 1.10 -0.62 15.83
CA THR A 64 0.77 -1.67 16.79
C THR A 64 2.01 -2.00 17.61
N ASP A 65 1.83 -2.58 18.80
CA ASP A 65 2.94 -2.97 19.68
C ASP A 65 3.50 -4.36 19.31
N ASN A 66 2.92 -5.04 18.33
CA ASN A 66 3.28 -6.40 17.93
C ASN A 66 3.64 -6.45 16.43
N PRO A 67 4.85 -6.91 16.07
CA PRO A 67 5.30 -6.97 14.68
C PRO A 67 4.52 -7.98 13.82
N GLU A 68 4.07 -9.10 14.38
CA GLU A 68 3.24 -10.09 13.70
C GLU A 68 1.88 -9.49 13.34
N THR A 69 1.25 -8.78 14.28
CA THR A 69 0.00 -8.07 14.03
C THR A 69 0.17 -7.02 12.93
N MET A 70 1.30 -6.29 12.91
CA MET A 70 1.59 -5.32 11.85
C MET A 70 1.67 -6.01 10.48
N ARG A 71 2.41 -7.11 10.40
CA ARG A 71 2.58 -7.92 9.18
C ARG A 71 1.25 -8.47 8.66
N GLU A 72 0.39 -8.94 9.55
CA GLU A 72 -0.96 -9.42 9.21
C GLU A 72 -1.84 -8.30 8.65
N TRP A 73 -1.82 -7.11 9.26
CA TRP A 73 -2.55 -5.95 8.77
C TRP A 73 -2.05 -5.52 7.38
N VAL A 74 -0.74 -5.34 7.23
CA VAL A 74 -0.10 -4.95 5.96
C VAL A 74 -0.49 -5.94 4.85
N LYS A 75 -0.36 -7.25 5.11
CA LYS A 75 -0.70 -8.30 4.14
C LYS A 75 -2.19 -8.31 3.79
N SER A 76 -3.06 -8.20 4.79
CA SER A 76 -4.51 -8.24 4.59
C SER A 76 -5.01 -7.02 3.83
N ILE A 77 -4.49 -5.83 4.14
CA ILE A 77 -4.83 -4.60 3.43
C ILE A 77 -4.32 -4.67 1.99
N ALA A 78 -3.05 -5.03 1.77
CA ALA A 78 -2.47 -5.17 0.43
C ALA A 78 -3.30 -6.13 -0.44
N LYS A 79 -3.59 -7.34 0.07
CA LYS A 79 -4.42 -8.33 -0.62
C LYS A 79 -5.82 -7.81 -0.98
N SER A 80 -6.34 -6.86 -0.21
CA SER A 80 -7.71 -6.36 -0.42
C SER A 80 -7.82 -5.29 -1.50
N PHE A 81 -6.71 -4.69 -1.96
CA PHE A 81 -6.72 -3.71 -3.05
C PHE A 81 -5.88 -4.12 -4.27
N ILE A 82 -4.96 -5.07 -4.13
CA ILE A 82 -4.16 -5.62 -5.25
C ILE A 82 -5.03 -6.57 -6.09
N PRO A 83 -5.08 -6.40 -7.43
CA PRO A 83 -5.84 -7.30 -8.30
C PRO A 83 -5.15 -8.65 -8.46
N ALA A 84 -5.93 -9.67 -8.83
CA ALA A 84 -5.45 -11.05 -9.04
C ALA A 84 -4.23 -11.13 -9.97
N GLY A 85 -4.18 -10.31 -11.03
CA GLY A 85 -3.08 -10.27 -11.99
C GLY A 85 -1.76 -9.71 -11.43
N ALA A 86 -1.74 -9.16 -10.22
CA ALA A 86 -0.57 -8.57 -9.57
C ALA A 86 -0.27 -9.21 -8.18
N GLU A 87 -0.86 -10.38 -7.89
CA GLU A 87 -0.68 -11.07 -6.60
C GLU A 87 0.76 -11.49 -6.33
N ASP A 88 1.61 -11.63 -7.36
CA ASP A 88 3.04 -11.90 -7.22
C ASP A 88 3.76 -10.81 -6.42
N LEU A 89 3.29 -9.56 -6.50
CA LEU A 89 3.83 -8.44 -5.73
C LEU A 89 3.62 -8.61 -4.22
N LEU A 90 2.57 -9.34 -3.81
CA LEU A 90 2.27 -9.62 -2.39
C LEU A 90 3.25 -10.62 -1.76
N LEU A 91 4.04 -11.32 -2.57
CA LEU A 91 5.08 -12.25 -2.10
C LEU A 91 6.40 -11.55 -1.78
N LYS A 92 6.52 -10.26 -2.10
CA LYS A 92 7.69 -9.43 -1.82
C LYS A 92 7.62 -8.86 -0.41
N ASP A 93 8.79 -8.71 0.22
CA ASP A 93 8.92 -7.96 1.47
C ASP A 93 9.04 -6.47 1.15
N PHE A 94 7.90 -5.86 0.81
CA PHE A 94 7.85 -4.53 0.24
C PHE A 94 7.96 -3.44 1.31
N GLU A 95 8.68 -2.39 0.97
CA GLU A 95 8.65 -1.12 1.70
C GLU A 95 7.45 -0.29 1.25
N ARG A 96 7.12 -0.34 -0.04
CA ARG A 96 5.97 0.35 -0.62
C ARG A 96 5.31 -0.51 -1.68
N ILE A 97 3.99 -0.60 -1.64
CA ILE A 97 3.19 -1.22 -2.69
C ILE A 97 1.99 -0.35 -3.03
N GLY A 98 1.67 -0.21 -4.30
CA GLY A 98 0.60 0.69 -4.71
C GLY A 98 0.41 0.75 -6.20
N ARG A 99 -0.50 1.62 -6.62
CA ARG A 99 -0.78 1.88 -8.02
C ARG A 99 -0.32 3.27 -8.41
N LEU A 100 0.25 3.38 -9.60
CA LEU A 100 0.64 4.65 -10.20
C LEU A 100 0.12 4.73 -11.62
N ARG A 101 -0.12 5.97 -12.07
CA ARG A 101 -0.37 6.23 -13.48
C ARG A 101 0.95 6.31 -14.22
N TYR A 102 1.08 5.57 -15.31
CA TYR A 102 2.24 5.62 -16.19
C TYR A 102 1.84 6.07 -17.60
N LYS A 103 2.79 6.62 -18.34
CA LYS A 103 2.63 6.97 -19.75
C LYS A 103 3.35 5.94 -20.59
N ASP A 104 2.65 5.41 -21.59
CA ASP A 104 3.30 4.61 -22.62
C ASP A 104 4.15 5.54 -23.50
N ARG A 105 5.38 5.12 -23.82
CA ARG A 105 6.26 5.87 -24.73
C ARG A 105 5.63 6.04 -26.12
N LEU A 106 4.80 5.08 -26.53
CA LEU A 106 4.13 5.05 -27.82
C LEU A 106 2.80 5.81 -27.83
N ASN A 107 2.15 5.98 -26.68
CA ASN A 107 0.87 6.70 -26.56
C ASN A 107 0.87 7.66 -25.38
N ARG A 108 1.46 8.85 -25.58
CA ARG A 108 1.66 9.86 -24.54
C ARG A 108 0.38 10.56 -24.07
N GLU A 109 -0.73 10.43 -24.81
CA GLU A 109 -2.00 11.11 -24.52
C GLU A 109 -2.84 10.36 -23.48
N MET A 110 -2.67 9.04 -23.33
CA MET A 110 -3.43 8.23 -22.37
C MET A 110 -2.54 7.79 -21.21
N SER A 111 -2.89 8.20 -19.99
CA SER A 111 -2.31 7.64 -18.78
C SER A 111 -2.95 6.29 -18.46
N ARG A 112 -2.14 5.27 -18.21
CA ARG A 112 -2.57 3.91 -17.85
C ARG A 112 -2.28 3.64 -16.39
N LEU A 113 -2.97 2.66 -15.79
CA LEU A 113 -2.76 2.26 -14.40
C LEU A 113 -1.83 1.04 -14.35
N GLY A 114 -0.85 1.08 -13.45
CA GLY A 114 0.01 -0.06 -13.15
C GLY A 114 0.20 -0.22 -11.65
N TRP A 115 0.67 -1.40 -11.25
CA TRP A 115 0.99 -1.77 -9.88
C TRP A 115 2.50 -1.84 -9.69
N PHE A 116 2.96 -1.27 -8.59
CA PHE A 116 4.37 -1.04 -8.32
C PHE A 116 4.68 -1.48 -6.89
N CYS A 117 5.82 -2.13 -6.72
CA CYS A 117 6.28 -2.67 -5.45
C CYS A 117 7.77 -2.37 -5.29
N LEU A 118 8.13 -1.61 -4.26
CA LEU A 118 9.50 -1.23 -3.93
C LEU A 118 10.06 -2.16 -2.85
N VAL A 119 11.21 -2.76 -3.15
CA VAL A 119 11.98 -3.61 -2.23
C VAL A 119 13.44 -3.16 -2.27
N GLY A 120 13.89 -2.43 -1.25
CA GLY A 120 15.18 -1.76 -1.28
C GLY A 120 15.30 -0.84 -2.49
N SER A 121 16.27 -1.12 -3.37
CA SER A 121 16.45 -0.39 -4.63
C SER A 121 15.83 -1.07 -5.85
N SER A 122 15.03 -2.13 -5.67
CA SER A 122 14.34 -2.81 -6.77
C SER A 122 12.88 -2.38 -6.84
N LEU A 123 12.47 -1.84 -7.99
CA LEU A 123 11.08 -1.51 -8.30
C LEU A 123 10.49 -2.61 -9.18
N HIS A 124 9.65 -3.45 -8.61
CA HIS A 124 8.88 -4.47 -9.32
C HIS A 124 7.59 -3.86 -9.88
N ILE A 125 7.24 -4.21 -11.11
CA ILE A 125 6.17 -3.58 -11.86
C ILE A 125 5.28 -4.65 -12.50
N ARG A 126 3.97 -4.51 -12.28
CA ARG A 126 2.92 -5.25 -12.98
C ARG A 126 2.00 -4.26 -13.68
N LEU A 127 2.03 -4.26 -15.00
CA LEU A 127 1.16 -3.41 -15.83
C LEU A 127 -0.08 -4.20 -16.25
N GLU A 128 -1.26 -3.56 -16.28
CA GLU A 128 -2.52 -4.26 -16.61
C GLU A 128 -2.52 -4.90 -18.01
N GLU A 129 -1.76 -4.36 -18.94
CA GLU A 129 -1.71 -4.82 -20.34
C GLU A 129 -0.63 -5.87 -20.61
N HIS A 130 0.32 -6.04 -19.68
CA HIS A 130 1.49 -6.89 -19.87
C HIS A 130 1.41 -8.08 -18.93
N THR A 131 1.56 -9.28 -19.50
CA THR A 131 1.61 -10.52 -18.72
C THR A 131 2.98 -10.75 -18.08
N ALA A 132 4.00 -10.02 -18.51
CA ALA A 132 5.36 -10.13 -18.00
C ALA A 132 5.58 -9.23 -16.78
N ASP A 133 6.31 -9.75 -15.80
CA ASP A 133 6.80 -8.99 -14.67
C ASP A 133 8.02 -8.17 -15.10
N GLU A 134 8.01 -6.89 -14.79
CA GLU A 134 9.16 -6.01 -15.03
C GLU A 134 9.82 -5.66 -13.69
N THR A 135 11.14 -5.45 -13.71
CA THR A 135 11.88 -5.01 -12.53
C THR A 135 12.92 -4.00 -12.95
N ILE A 136 12.91 -2.85 -12.28
CA ILE A 136 13.88 -1.77 -12.48
C ILE A 136 14.78 -1.71 -11.25
N ASP A 137 16.09 -1.75 -11.49
CA ASP A 137 17.11 -1.51 -10.46
C ASP A 137 17.40 -0.02 -10.39
N LEU A 138 16.94 0.63 -9.32
CA LEU A 138 17.02 2.07 -9.13
C LEU A 138 18.47 2.55 -8.92
N GLN A 139 19.40 1.69 -8.51
CA GLN A 139 20.81 2.07 -8.39
C GLN A 139 21.50 2.26 -9.74
N LYS A 140 20.91 1.73 -10.82
CA LYS A 140 21.41 1.90 -12.19
C LYS A 140 20.88 3.15 -12.87
N LEU A 141 19.96 3.87 -12.24
CA LEU A 141 19.42 5.12 -12.76
C LEU A 141 20.40 6.26 -12.48
N LEU A 142 20.78 6.98 -13.54
CA LEU A 142 21.74 8.09 -13.44
C LEU A 142 21.10 9.37 -12.89
N GLU A 143 19.81 9.59 -13.14
CA GLU A 143 19.02 10.74 -12.69
C GLU A 143 17.55 10.30 -12.46
N LEU A 144 16.86 10.96 -11.52
CA LEU A 144 15.45 10.74 -11.14
C LEU A 144 14.56 11.89 -11.63
#